data_AF-A0A381ULM7-F1
#
_entry.id   AF-A0A381ULM7-F1
#
_cell.length_a   1.000
_cell.length_b   1.000
_cell.length_c   1.000
_cell.angle_alpha   90.00
_cell.angle_beta   90.00
_cell.angle_gamma   90.00
#
_symmetry.space_group_name_H-M   'P 1'
#
loop_
_entity.id
_entity.type
_entity.pdbx_description
1 polymer ?
#
loop_
_entity_poly.entity_id
_entity_poly.type
_entity_poly.pdbx_seq_one_letter_code
_entity_poly.pdbx_strand_id
1 'polypeptide(L)'
;MHVDSHKWYRPQIDKRKLRELSKRRNIPGFIHFFIYFFTLFFFGYLSYLTWGTWFFLLFFFIYSTIYTFAIANGHETVHRTAFKTRWINEVFCYISFFQLHNEPLGFRWSHTFHHSKTLQTEGEYDHEIEVSRPTDLIRFFLKFVPLTDLFYIHQSSFVNITKLAFGIMSPSNKITAPKDQQKKIIR
;
A
#
# COMPACT_ATOMS: atom_id res chain seq x y z
N MET A 1 14.64 1.31 22.22
CA MET A 1 13.61 1.33 23.29
C MET A 1 13.12 -0.11 23.52
N HIS A 2 13.44 -0.75 24.66
CA HIS A 2 12.85 -2.04 25.00
C HIS A 2 11.42 -1.81 25.50
N VAL A 3 10.42 -2.13 24.68
CA VAL A 3 9.02 -2.05 25.08
C VAL A 3 8.70 -3.23 25.98
N ASP A 4 8.37 -2.95 27.24
CA ASP A 4 7.90 -3.98 28.17
C ASP A 4 6.48 -4.45 27.77
N SER A 5 6.43 -5.60 27.09
CA SER A 5 5.20 -6.20 26.60
C SER A 5 4.21 -6.62 27.71
N HIS A 6 4.62 -6.61 28.98
CA HIS A 6 3.73 -6.89 30.13
C HIS A 6 2.86 -5.71 30.52
N LYS A 7 3.24 -4.48 30.13
CA LYS A 7 2.42 -3.27 30.38
C LYS A 7 1.22 -3.15 29.45
N TRP A 8 1.21 -3.88 28.35
CA TRP A 8 0.17 -3.80 27.33
C TRP A 8 -0.98 -4.75 27.67
N TYR A 9 -2.21 -4.25 27.54
CA TYR A 9 -3.40 -5.07 27.67
C TYR A 9 -3.36 -6.23 26.67
N ARG A 10 -3.59 -7.45 27.18
CA ARG A 10 -3.73 -8.65 26.37
C ARG A 10 -5.15 -9.15 26.49
N PRO A 11 -5.97 -9.11 25.42
CA PRO A 11 -7.33 -9.62 25.48
C PRO A 11 -7.32 -11.11 25.82
N GLN A 12 -8.14 -11.50 26.80
CA GLN A 12 -8.36 -12.90 27.17
C GLN A 12 -9.33 -13.51 26.15
N ILE A 13 -8.80 -14.03 25.05
CA ILE A 13 -9.57 -14.74 24.02
C ILE A 13 -9.19 -16.21 23.98
N ASP A 14 -10.19 -17.09 23.91
CA ASP A 14 -9.95 -18.52 23.73
C ASP A 14 -9.18 -18.77 22.41
N LYS A 15 -8.13 -19.60 22.49
CA LYS A 15 -7.25 -19.88 21.36
C LYS A 15 -7.99 -20.57 20.21
N ARG A 16 -9.01 -21.40 20.51
CA ARG A 16 -9.81 -22.05 19.45
C ARG A 16 -10.68 -21.00 18.76
N LYS A 17 -11.29 -20.09 19.52
CA LYS A 17 -12.07 -18.99 18.94
C LYS A 17 -11.22 -18.05 18.08
N LEU A 18 -10.03 -17.65 18.54
CA LEU A 18 -9.12 -16.83 17.75
C LEU A 18 -8.74 -17.49 16.42
N ARG A 19 -8.46 -18.81 16.45
CA ARG A 19 -8.17 -19.58 15.23
C ARG A 19 -9.36 -19.64 14.28
N GLU A 20 -10.58 -19.78 14.81
CA GLU A 20 -11.81 -19.78 14.01
C GLU A 20 -12.00 -18.42 13.30
N LEU A 21 -11.86 -17.32 14.03
CA LEU A 21 -11.99 -15.95 13.50
C LEU A 21 -10.89 -15.59 12.49
N SER A 22 -9.71 -16.21 12.61
CA SER A 22 -8.57 -15.99 11.71
C SER A 22 -8.63 -16.82 10.42
N LYS A 23 -9.66 -17.64 10.21
CA LYS A 23 -9.78 -18.50 9.01
C LYS A 23 -10.06 -17.65 7.77
N ARG A 24 -9.09 -17.62 6.86
CA ARG A 24 -9.21 -16.98 5.56
C ARG A 24 -10.15 -17.75 4.63
N ARG A 25 -10.90 -17.02 3.79
CA ARG A 25 -11.83 -17.55 2.79
C ARG A 25 -11.67 -16.76 1.49
N ASN A 26 -11.82 -17.41 0.34
CA ASN A 26 -11.67 -16.72 -0.95
C ASN A 26 -12.90 -15.88 -1.33
N ILE A 27 -14.11 -16.36 -1.00
CA ILE A 27 -15.37 -15.73 -1.44
C ILE A 27 -15.48 -14.26 -1.00
N PRO A 28 -15.22 -13.89 0.27
CA PRO A 28 -15.28 -12.49 0.68
C PRO A 28 -14.32 -11.59 -0.12
N GLY A 29 -13.10 -12.07 -0.38
CA GLY A 29 -12.14 -11.36 -1.21
C GLY A 29 -12.64 -11.16 -2.64
N PHE A 30 -13.24 -12.18 -3.26
CA PHE A 30 -13.80 -12.05 -4.61
C PHE A 30 -14.98 -11.07 -4.67
N ILE A 31 -15.87 -11.08 -3.68
CA ILE A 31 -16.99 -10.13 -3.60
C ILE A 31 -16.43 -8.70 -3.47
N HIS A 32 -15.46 -8.48 -2.59
CA HIS A 32 -14.81 -7.18 -2.40
C HIS A 32 -14.20 -6.66 -3.70
N PHE A 33 -13.35 -7.46 -4.36
CA PHE A 33 -12.70 -7.05 -5.60
C PHE A 33 -13.69 -6.89 -6.76
N PHE A 34 -14.74 -7.71 -6.82
CA PHE A 34 -15.81 -7.51 -7.80
C PHE A 34 -16.49 -6.16 -7.62
N ILE A 35 -16.92 -5.81 -6.41
CA ILE A 35 -17.55 -4.52 -6.11
C ILE A 35 -16.59 -3.37 -6.43
N TYR A 36 -15.32 -3.50 -6.03
CA TYR A 36 -14.29 -2.50 -6.29
C TYR A 36 -14.13 -2.24 -7.80
N PHE A 37 -13.85 -3.28 -8.60
CA PHE A 37 -13.63 -3.10 -10.03
C PHE A 37 -14.91 -2.72 -10.77
N PHE A 38 -16.06 -3.27 -10.38
CA PHE A 38 -17.34 -2.92 -10.98
C PHE A 38 -17.63 -1.42 -10.80
N THR A 39 -17.54 -0.91 -9.57
CA THR A 39 -17.79 0.51 -9.29
C THR A 39 -16.72 1.39 -9.94
N LEU A 40 -15.46 0.98 -9.93
CA LEU A 40 -14.37 1.69 -10.60
C LEU A 40 -14.63 1.84 -12.11
N PHE A 41 -14.97 0.76 -12.81
CA PHE A 41 -15.26 0.82 -14.24
C PHE A 41 -16.56 1.56 -14.54
N PHE A 42 -17.59 1.38 -13.71
CA PHE A 42 -18.87 2.06 -13.88
C PHE A 42 -18.72 3.59 -13.80
N PHE A 43 -18.09 4.10 -12.74
CA PHE A 43 -17.88 5.55 -12.60
C PHE A 43 -16.82 6.10 -13.56
N GLY A 44 -15.82 5.30 -13.94
CA GLY A 44 -14.89 5.66 -15.00
C GLY A 44 -15.60 5.84 -16.35
N TYR A 45 -16.50 4.93 -16.68
CA TYR A 45 -17.31 5.00 -17.90
C TYR A 45 -18.30 6.18 -17.88
N LEU A 46 -18.97 6.43 -16.74
CA LEU A 46 -19.82 7.61 -16.59
C LEU A 46 -19.04 8.91 -16.75
N SER A 47 -17.82 8.99 -16.20
CA SER A 47 -16.94 10.14 -16.39
C SER A 47 -16.61 10.36 -17.87
N TYR A 48 -16.33 9.29 -18.61
CA TYR A 48 -16.09 9.37 -20.05
C TYR A 48 -17.33 9.88 -20.82
N LEU A 49 -18.53 9.35 -20.52
CA LEU A 49 -19.77 9.78 -21.18
C LEU A 49 -20.14 11.24 -20.93
N THR A 50 -19.82 11.76 -19.74
CA THR A 50 -20.16 13.13 -19.35
C THR A 50 -19.03 14.13 -19.59
N TRP A 51 -17.97 13.71 -20.30
CA TRP A 51 -16.82 14.55 -20.63
C TRP A 51 -17.26 15.88 -21.25
N GLY A 52 -16.73 17.00 -20.73
CA GLY A 52 -17.09 18.36 -21.15
C GLY A 52 -18.33 18.95 -20.46
N THR A 53 -18.95 18.24 -19.51
CA THR A 53 -20.08 18.75 -18.71
C THR A 53 -19.72 18.85 -17.23
N TRP A 54 -20.55 19.54 -16.42
CA TRP A 54 -20.39 19.57 -14.96
C TRP A 54 -20.50 18.19 -14.31
N PHE A 55 -21.24 17.24 -14.92
CA PHE A 55 -21.34 15.87 -14.42
C PHE A 55 -20.02 15.09 -14.54
N PHE A 56 -19.10 15.51 -15.43
CA PHE A 56 -17.76 14.94 -15.48
C PHE A 56 -17.07 15.07 -14.13
N LEU A 57 -17.09 16.28 -13.53
CA LEU A 57 -16.39 16.54 -12.28
C LEU A 57 -16.95 15.66 -11.15
N LEU A 58 -18.27 15.48 -11.09
CA LEU A 58 -18.91 14.63 -10.08
C LEU A 58 -18.50 13.16 -10.23
N PHE A 59 -18.67 12.58 -11.42
CA PHE A 59 -18.35 11.16 -11.62
C PHE A 59 -16.85 10.89 -11.57
N PHE A 60 -16.04 11.84 -12.04
CA PHE A 60 -14.59 11.74 -11.97
C PHE A 60 -14.08 11.82 -10.52
N PHE A 61 -14.71 12.65 -9.68
CA PHE A 61 -14.42 12.69 -8.25
C PHE A 61 -14.75 11.35 -7.57
N ILE A 62 -15.91 10.75 -7.88
CA ILE A 62 -16.29 9.43 -7.33
C ILE A 62 -15.32 8.35 -7.83
N TYR A 63 -15.04 8.31 -9.13
CA TYR A 63 -14.06 7.41 -9.73
C TYR A 63 -12.68 7.52 -9.04
N SER A 64 -12.17 8.74 -8.90
CA SER A 64 -10.87 9.00 -8.28
C SER A 64 -10.84 8.58 -6.81
N THR A 65 -11.94 8.81 -6.10
CA THR A 65 -12.10 8.37 -4.70
C THR A 65 -12.09 6.85 -4.59
N ILE A 66 -12.76 6.13 -5.49
CA ILE A 66 -12.70 4.66 -5.51
C ILE A 66 -11.28 4.20 -5.86
N TYR A 67 -10.65 4.82 -6.86
CA TYR A 67 -9.30 4.46 -7.30
C TYR A 67 -8.28 4.53 -6.16
N THR A 68 -8.34 5.54 -5.30
CA THR A 68 -7.37 5.71 -4.19
C THR A 68 -7.38 4.55 -3.20
N PHE A 69 -8.49 3.80 -3.07
CA PHE A 69 -8.55 2.60 -2.24
C PHE A 69 -7.77 1.39 -2.82
N ALA A 70 -7.12 1.52 -3.97
CA ALA A 70 -6.13 0.56 -4.44
C ALA A 70 -5.03 0.30 -3.38
N ILE A 71 -4.69 1.29 -2.55
CA ILE A 71 -3.72 1.14 -1.46
C ILE A 71 -4.19 0.13 -0.42
N ALA A 72 -5.47 0.15 -0.06
CA ALA A 72 -6.04 -0.80 0.89
C ALA A 72 -6.05 -2.22 0.31
N ASN A 73 -6.39 -2.35 -0.97
CA ASN A 73 -6.34 -3.63 -1.68
C ASN A 73 -4.90 -4.20 -1.72
N GLY A 74 -3.93 -3.35 -2.07
CA GLY A 74 -2.51 -3.70 -2.08
C GLY A 74 -1.98 -4.10 -0.69
N HIS A 75 -2.36 -3.34 0.34
CA HIS A 75 -1.95 -3.60 1.73
C HIS A 75 -2.40 -5.00 2.20
N GLU A 76 -3.68 -5.33 2.01
CA GLU A 76 -4.21 -6.63 2.48
C GLU A 76 -3.65 -7.82 1.66
N THR A 77 -3.44 -7.62 0.37
CA THR A 77 -2.91 -8.67 -0.53
C THR A 77 -1.40 -8.86 -0.39
N VAL A 78 -0.63 -7.84 -0.04
CA VAL A 78 0.82 -7.97 0.21
C VAL A 78 1.10 -8.82 1.45
N HIS A 79 0.23 -8.75 2.47
CA HIS A 79 0.19 -9.63 3.65
C HIS A 79 -0.32 -11.04 3.36
N ARG A 80 -0.91 -11.26 2.18
CA ARG A 80 -1.54 -12.52 1.75
C ARG A 80 -2.68 -12.96 2.67
N THR A 81 -3.43 -12.01 3.20
CA THR A 81 -4.53 -12.23 4.15
C THR A 81 -5.90 -12.15 3.48
N ALA A 82 -6.01 -11.43 2.35
CA ALA A 82 -7.27 -11.25 1.61
C ALA A 82 -7.90 -12.56 1.13
N PHE A 83 -7.08 -13.49 0.63
CA PHE A 83 -7.53 -14.81 0.14
C PHE A 83 -6.90 -15.96 0.91
N LYS A 84 -7.63 -17.09 1.01
CA LYS A 84 -7.08 -18.37 1.48
C LYS A 84 -6.03 -18.90 0.51
N THR A 85 -6.28 -18.78 -0.79
CA THR A 85 -5.37 -19.26 -1.84
C THR A 85 -4.25 -18.26 -2.09
N ARG A 86 -2.99 -18.71 -1.94
CA ARG A 86 -1.81 -17.82 -1.98
C ARG A 86 -1.62 -17.12 -3.33
N TRP A 87 -1.69 -17.85 -4.45
CA TRP A 87 -1.43 -17.26 -5.77
C TRP A 87 -2.48 -16.21 -6.16
N ILE A 88 -3.73 -16.34 -5.65
CA ILE A 88 -4.79 -15.36 -5.88
C ILE A 88 -4.43 -14.03 -5.21
N ASN A 89 -3.87 -14.06 -3.99
CA ASN A 89 -3.34 -12.84 -3.37
C ASN A 89 -2.25 -12.21 -4.23
N GLU A 90 -1.35 -12.99 -4.83
CA GLU A 90 -0.31 -12.43 -5.70
C GLU A 90 -0.94 -11.74 -6.92
N VAL A 91 -1.90 -12.36 -7.60
CA VAL A 91 -2.57 -11.72 -8.76
C VAL A 91 -3.16 -10.35 -8.38
N PHE A 92 -3.96 -10.29 -7.32
CA PHE A 92 -4.57 -9.02 -6.88
C PHE A 92 -3.57 -8.04 -6.27
N CYS A 93 -2.48 -8.53 -5.67
CA CYS A 93 -1.36 -7.71 -5.23
C CYS A 93 -0.73 -7.00 -6.43
N TYR A 94 -0.30 -7.73 -7.45
CA TYR A 94 0.32 -7.12 -8.64
C TYR A 94 -0.62 -6.15 -9.36
N ILE A 95 -1.92 -6.46 -9.46
CA ILE A 95 -2.92 -5.52 -10.03
C ILE A 95 -2.99 -4.23 -9.20
N SER A 96 -3.09 -4.34 -7.87
CA SER A 96 -3.18 -3.16 -6.99
C SER A 96 -1.89 -2.33 -7.03
N PHE A 97 -0.73 -2.99 -7.01
CA PHE A 97 0.56 -2.34 -7.06
C PHE A 97 0.86 -1.69 -8.43
N PHE A 98 0.32 -2.24 -9.51
CA PHE A 98 0.31 -1.60 -10.81
C PHE A 98 -0.47 -0.27 -10.78
N GLN A 99 -1.68 -0.25 -10.18
CA GLN A 99 -2.43 1.00 -10.00
C GLN A 99 -1.68 2.03 -9.13
N LEU A 100 -0.94 1.54 -8.12
CA LEU A 100 -0.17 2.38 -7.20
C LEU A 100 1.19 2.81 -7.75
N HIS A 101 1.59 2.37 -8.94
CA HIS A 101 2.93 2.58 -9.49
C HIS A 101 4.03 2.19 -8.48
N ASN A 102 3.87 1.03 -7.82
CA ASN A 102 4.83 0.53 -6.85
C ASN A 102 5.18 -0.95 -7.11
N GLU A 103 6.36 -1.39 -6.67
CA GLU A 103 6.84 -2.76 -6.88
C GLU A 103 6.50 -3.62 -5.65
N PRO A 104 5.71 -4.70 -5.81
CA PRO A 104 5.10 -5.41 -4.67
C PRO A 104 6.10 -6.17 -3.81
N LEU A 105 7.22 -6.66 -4.35
CA LEU A 105 8.18 -7.46 -3.58
C LEU A 105 9.03 -6.59 -2.64
N GLY A 106 9.58 -5.49 -3.15
CA GLY A 106 10.29 -4.47 -2.40
C GLY A 106 9.40 -3.86 -1.35
N PHE A 107 8.16 -3.52 -1.72
CA PHE A 107 7.18 -3.06 -0.74
C PHE A 107 6.89 -4.11 0.34
N ARG A 108 6.80 -5.40 0.00
CA ARG A 108 6.59 -6.45 1.03
C ARG A 108 7.70 -6.46 2.07
N TRP A 109 8.95 -6.23 1.68
CA TRP A 109 10.08 -6.15 2.61
C TRP A 109 10.06 -4.86 3.42
N SER A 110 9.84 -3.71 2.79
CA SER A 110 9.69 -2.44 3.53
C SER A 110 8.53 -2.50 4.52
N HIS A 111 7.44 -3.15 4.14
CA HIS A 111 6.24 -3.21 4.95
C HIS A 111 6.41 -4.17 6.13
N THR A 112 7.11 -5.29 5.92
CA THR A 112 7.52 -6.17 7.01
C THR A 112 8.44 -5.45 8.01
N PHE A 113 9.37 -4.63 7.51
CA PHE A 113 10.22 -3.78 8.34
C PHE A 113 9.38 -2.77 9.12
N HIS A 114 8.46 -2.06 8.45
CA HIS A 114 7.53 -1.10 9.05
C HIS A 114 6.73 -1.72 10.20
N HIS A 115 6.14 -2.91 10.03
CA HIS A 115 5.40 -3.59 11.12
C HIS A 115 6.30 -4.09 12.25
N SER A 116 7.58 -4.36 11.96
CA SER A 116 8.53 -4.83 12.97
C SER A 116 9.14 -3.68 13.77
N LYS A 117 9.32 -2.52 13.13
CA LYS A 117 10.07 -1.35 13.62
C LYS A 117 9.26 -0.06 13.40
N THR A 118 7.96 -0.12 13.66
CA THR A 118 7.02 0.97 13.42
C THR A 118 7.51 2.25 14.10
N LEU A 119 7.59 3.34 13.34
CA LEU A 119 8.06 4.65 13.82
C LEU A 119 9.55 4.69 14.24
N GLN A 120 10.38 3.77 13.75
CA GLN A 120 11.82 3.83 13.99
C GLN A 120 12.45 5.00 13.21
N THR A 121 12.88 6.03 13.95
CA THR A 121 13.55 7.22 13.41
C THR A 121 15.07 7.23 13.62
N GLU A 122 15.60 6.31 14.43
CA GLU A 122 17.02 6.18 14.73
C GLU A 122 17.61 4.94 14.04
N GLY A 123 18.81 5.07 13.46
CA GLY A 123 19.49 3.98 12.76
C GLY A 123 18.85 3.68 11.39
N GLU A 124 18.41 2.44 11.19
CA GLU A 124 17.67 2.05 9.98
C GLU A 124 16.30 2.70 9.99
N TYR A 125 16.09 3.66 9.10
CA TYR A 125 14.88 4.48 9.09
C TYR A 125 13.67 3.71 8.53
N ASP A 126 12.53 3.82 9.20
CA ASP A 126 11.25 3.34 8.66
C ASP A 126 10.75 4.28 7.55
N HIS A 127 11.04 3.89 6.31
CA HIS A 127 10.74 4.67 5.11
C HIS A 127 9.25 4.68 4.72
N GLU A 128 8.38 3.97 5.43
CA GLU A 128 6.92 4.01 5.20
C GLU A 128 6.20 5.05 6.06
N ILE A 129 6.93 5.77 6.92
CA ILE A 129 6.37 6.86 7.71
C ILE A 129 6.01 8.03 6.78
N GLU A 130 4.70 8.28 6.66
CA GLU A 130 4.19 9.40 5.86
C GLU A 130 4.48 10.77 6.51
N VAL A 131 4.47 10.83 7.84
CA VAL A 131 4.65 12.05 8.63
C VAL A 131 5.83 11.88 9.57
N SER A 132 6.91 12.62 9.28
CA SER A 132 8.15 12.55 10.05
C SER A 132 7.94 12.80 11.54
N ARG A 133 8.87 12.31 12.36
CA ARG A 133 8.96 12.63 13.78
C ARG A 133 10.34 13.24 14.06
N PRO A 134 10.44 14.50 14.53
CA PRO A 134 9.33 15.44 14.77
C PRO A 134 8.58 15.82 13.49
N THR A 135 7.31 16.22 13.64
CA THR A 135 6.43 16.57 12.53
C THR A 135 6.86 17.89 11.91
N ASP A 136 7.18 17.87 10.61
CA ASP A 136 7.31 19.09 9.81
C ASP A 136 5.91 19.53 9.36
N LEU A 137 5.36 20.52 10.05
CA LEU A 137 4.00 21.03 9.78
C LEU A 137 3.90 21.68 8.40
N ILE A 138 4.93 22.36 7.93
CA ILE A 138 4.92 23.01 6.61
C ILE A 138 4.85 21.92 5.54
N ARG A 139 5.75 20.93 5.62
CA ARG A 139 5.74 19.79 4.69
C ARG A 139 4.43 19.00 4.75
N PHE A 140 3.82 18.86 5.93
CA PHE A 140 2.52 18.21 6.09
C PHE A 140 1.40 18.97 5.35
N PHE A 141 1.28 20.28 5.56
CA PHE A 141 0.21 21.07 4.94
C PHE A 141 0.40 21.24 3.42
N LEU A 142 1.65 21.24 2.94
CA LEU A 142 1.96 21.30 1.51
C LEU A 142 1.39 20.12 0.71
N LYS A 143 1.14 18.95 1.35
CA LYS A 143 0.51 17.79 0.69
C LYS A 143 -0.95 18.01 0.28
N PHE A 144 -1.62 18.99 0.88
CA PHE A 144 -3.00 19.34 0.51
C PHE A 144 -3.09 20.37 -0.63
N VAL A 145 -1.95 20.97 -1.00
CA VAL A 145 -1.86 21.89 -2.13
C VAL A 145 -1.65 21.06 -3.40
N PRO A 146 -2.53 21.15 -4.40
CA PRO A 146 -2.37 20.41 -5.65
C PRO A 146 -1.01 20.68 -6.30
N LEU A 147 -0.43 19.65 -6.92
CA LEU A 147 0.84 19.69 -7.66
C LEU A 147 2.12 19.87 -6.81
N THR A 148 2.04 20.01 -5.48
CA THR A 148 3.25 20.10 -4.63
C THR A 148 4.15 18.87 -4.78
N ASP A 149 3.56 17.69 -4.98
CA ASP A 149 4.32 16.44 -5.18
C ASP A 149 5.25 16.49 -6.40
N LEU A 150 5.03 17.39 -7.37
CA LEU A 150 5.94 17.59 -8.50
C LEU A 150 7.32 18.06 -8.05
N PHE A 151 7.42 18.88 -6.99
CA PHE A 151 8.71 19.30 -6.43
C PHE A 151 9.46 18.12 -5.78
N TYR A 152 8.73 17.07 -5.39
CA TYR A 152 9.27 15.87 -4.74
C TYR A 152 9.19 14.63 -5.65
N ILE A 153 9.02 14.80 -6.97
CA ILE A 153 8.88 13.69 -7.93
C ILE A 153 10.03 12.67 -7.85
N HIS A 154 11.24 13.13 -7.50
CA HIS A 154 12.43 12.28 -7.30
C HIS A 154 12.27 11.25 -6.16
N GLN A 155 11.32 11.47 -5.25
CA GLN A 155 10.94 10.59 -4.14
C GLN A 155 9.70 9.72 -4.45
N SER A 156 9.06 9.92 -5.60
CA SER A 156 7.83 9.20 -5.97
C SER A 156 8.08 7.71 -6.26
N SER A 157 7.06 6.89 -6.04
CA SER A 157 7.07 5.47 -6.40
C SER A 157 7.31 5.26 -7.89
N PHE A 158 6.85 6.18 -8.75
CA PHE A 158 7.09 6.16 -10.20
C PHE A 158 8.60 6.20 -10.53
N VAL A 159 9.34 7.15 -9.94
CA VAL A 159 10.79 7.25 -10.12
C VAL A 159 11.49 6.03 -9.52
N ASN A 160 11.01 5.52 -8.38
CA ASN A 160 11.56 4.32 -7.77
C ASN A 160 11.40 3.08 -8.67
N ILE A 161 10.19 2.83 -9.22
CA ILE A 161 9.97 1.74 -10.19
C ILE A 161 10.89 1.88 -11.39
N THR A 162 11.02 3.10 -11.93
CA THR A 162 11.87 3.33 -13.10
C THR A 162 13.32 2.96 -12.79
N LYS A 163 13.84 3.36 -11.61
CA LYS A 163 15.16 2.96 -11.14
C LYS A 163 15.28 1.44 -10.99
N LEU A 164 14.29 0.77 -10.41
CA LEU A 164 14.28 -0.68 -10.26
C LEU A 164 14.33 -1.41 -11.61
N ALA A 165 13.62 -0.91 -12.63
CA ALA A 165 13.67 -1.45 -13.99
C ALA A 165 15.06 -1.36 -14.63
N PHE A 166 15.87 -0.36 -14.25
CA PHE A 166 17.29 -0.26 -14.63
C PHE A 166 18.26 -0.98 -13.67
N GLY A 167 17.74 -1.76 -12.72
CA GLY A 167 18.56 -2.48 -11.74
C GLY A 167 19.07 -1.64 -10.57
N ILE A 168 18.57 -0.41 -10.41
CA ILE A 168 19.02 0.54 -9.38
C ILE A 168 18.10 0.45 -8.16
N MET A 169 18.57 -0.20 -7.09
CA MET A 169 17.82 -0.27 -5.83
C MET A 169 17.93 1.02 -5.01
N SER A 170 16.80 1.44 -4.44
CA SER A 170 16.75 2.48 -3.42
C SER A 170 17.49 2.06 -2.14
N PRO A 171 17.96 3.02 -1.32
CA PRO A 171 18.52 2.72 0.00
C PRO A 171 17.55 1.93 0.89
N SER A 172 16.26 2.28 0.85
CA SER A 172 15.21 1.57 1.60
C SER A 172 15.18 0.08 1.26
N ASN A 173 15.14 -0.29 -0.03
CA ASN A 173 15.12 -1.70 -0.43
C ASN A 173 16.39 -2.46 0.00
N LYS A 174 17.55 -1.79 0.04
CA LYS A 174 18.81 -2.41 0.49
C LYS A 174 18.83 -2.68 2.00
N ILE A 175 18.18 -1.81 2.78
CA ILE A 175 18.05 -1.92 4.23
C ILE A 175 17.03 -3.01 4.58
N THR A 176 15.86 -2.99 3.95
CA THR A 176 14.71 -3.80 4.36
C THR A 176 14.70 -5.20 3.76
N ALA A 177 15.24 -5.40 2.54
CA ALA A 177 15.22 -6.69 1.87
C ALA A 177 16.48 -7.52 2.15
N PRO A 178 16.33 -8.82 2.50
CA PRO A 178 17.45 -9.75 2.63
C PRO A 178 18.31 -9.83 1.36
N LYS A 179 19.63 -10.00 1.50
CA LYS A 179 20.60 -9.98 0.37
C LYS A 179 20.27 -10.99 -0.73
N ASP A 180 19.74 -12.16 -0.37
CA ASP A 180 19.34 -13.22 -1.30
C ASP A 180 18.02 -12.91 -2.04
N GLN A 181 17.22 -11.98 -1.53
CA GLN A 181 15.95 -11.55 -2.13
C GLN A 181 16.10 -10.29 -2.97
N GLN A 182 17.13 -9.47 -2.75
CA GLN A 182 17.38 -8.22 -3.49
C GLN A 182 17.41 -8.40 -5.01
N LYS A 183 18.02 -9.48 -5.51
CA LYS A 183 18.05 -9.77 -6.95
C LYS A 183 16.67 -9.99 -7.58
N LYS A 184 15.67 -10.38 -6.79
CA LYS A 184 14.30 -10.61 -7.28
C LYS A 184 13.49 -9.31 -7.38
N ILE A 185 13.90 -8.25 -6.68
CA ILE A 185 13.24 -6.93 -6.70
C ILE A 185 13.59 -6.17 -7.99
N ILE A 186 14.79 -6.43 -8.54
CA ILE A 186 15.32 -5.76 -9.73
C ILE A 186 15.27 -6.62 -11.01
N ARG A 187 14.62 -7.78 -10.96
CA ARG A 187 14.53 -8.72 -12.08
C ARG A 187 13.12 -8.79 -12.63
#